data_AF-A0AAE3NRB2-F1
#
_entry.id   AF-A0AAE3NRB2-F1
#
_cell.length_a   1.000
_cell.length_b   1.000
_cell.length_c   1.000
_cell.angle_alpha   90.00
_cell.angle_beta   90.00
_cell.angle_gamma   90.00
#
_symmetry.space_group_name_H-M   'P 1'
#
loop_
_entity.id
_entity.type
_entity.pdbx_description
1 polymer ?
#
loop_
_entity_poly.entity_id
_entity_poly.type
_entity_poly.pdbx_seq_one_letter_code
_entity_poly.pdbx_strand_id
1 'polypeptide(L)'
;MKFLATAAFLLAAAAVQAQPAYYRVTGVAADDTLNVRAEPSASSADIGDLPPNAEGIEVIVTDASGDWGRIVWQEGNAWISMHFLAPQDLPAIADTALPAGLQCGGTEPFWGLNLSGTSGVYSDISGTNLSLNLTNARVAEGLAQFPVALSLSTTGAGVLATIQPALCGDGMSDRDYPYSLTLFLETGQGRRFLAGCCSLPLEAGSN
;
A
#
# COMPACT_ATOMS: atom_id res chain seq x y z
N MET A 1 26.25 -44.43 -31.71
CA MET A 1 24.95 -43.77 -31.46
C MET A 1 25.17 -42.69 -30.40
N LYS A 2 25.11 -41.41 -30.77
CA LYS A 2 25.22 -40.28 -29.84
C LYS A 2 23.79 -39.81 -29.52
N PHE A 3 23.36 -39.93 -28.26
CA PHE A 3 22.11 -39.34 -27.79
C PHE A 3 22.36 -37.86 -27.48
N LEU A 4 21.72 -36.96 -28.23
CA LEU A 4 21.59 -35.56 -27.83
C LEU A 4 20.47 -35.46 -26.79
N ALA A 5 20.80 -35.04 -25.58
CA ALA A 5 19.81 -34.65 -24.58
C ALA A 5 19.48 -33.16 -24.77
N THR A 6 18.26 -32.86 -25.21
CA THR A 6 17.75 -31.49 -25.33
C THR A 6 17.31 -31.02 -23.94
N ALA A 7 18.06 -30.09 -23.33
CA ALA A 7 17.64 -29.44 -22.10
C ALA A 7 16.59 -28.37 -22.41
N ALA A 8 15.34 -28.59 -21.99
CA ALA A 8 14.29 -27.58 -22.05
C ALA A 8 14.48 -26.58 -20.91
N PHE A 9 14.89 -25.35 -21.24
CA PHE A 9 14.90 -24.23 -20.30
C PHE A 9 13.46 -23.74 -20.09
N LEU A 10 12.88 -24.08 -18.94
CA LEU A 10 11.66 -23.44 -18.45
C LEU A 10 12.00 -22.01 -18.00
N LEU A 11 11.66 -21.03 -18.82
CA LEU A 11 11.63 -19.63 -18.41
C LEU A 11 10.43 -19.44 -17.47
N ALA A 12 10.69 -19.47 -16.16
CA ALA A 12 9.73 -18.97 -15.19
C ALA A 12 9.63 -17.46 -15.39
N ALA A 13 8.52 -16.99 -15.97
CA ALA A 13 8.18 -15.58 -15.94
C ALA A 13 7.94 -15.20 -14.48
N ALA A 14 8.85 -14.43 -13.88
CA ALA A 14 8.58 -13.82 -12.59
C ALA A 14 7.38 -12.88 -12.78
N ALA A 15 6.29 -13.13 -12.07
CA ALA A 15 5.18 -12.21 -12.01
C ALA A 15 5.71 -10.93 -11.35
N VAL A 16 5.95 -9.89 -12.15
CA VAL A 16 6.18 -8.55 -11.62
C VAL A 16 4.87 -8.16 -10.97
N GLN A 17 4.82 -8.13 -9.62
CA GLN A 17 3.65 -7.56 -8.96
C GLN A 17 3.55 -6.09 -9.39
N ALA A 18 2.43 -5.77 -10.04
CA ALA A 18 2.13 -4.41 -10.41
C ALA A 18 2.07 -3.55 -9.15
N GLN A 19 2.63 -2.35 -9.25
CA GLN A 19 2.48 -1.33 -8.23
C GLN A 19 0.98 -0.99 -8.11
N PRO A 20 0.49 -0.65 -6.90
CA PRO A 20 -0.84 -0.06 -6.83
C PRO A 20 -0.86 1.24 -7.62
N ALA A 21 -2.04 1.55 -8.15
CA ALA A 21 -2.28 2.78 -8.88
C ALA A 21 -3.31 3.64 -8.14
N TYR A 22 -3.13 4.95 -8.25
CA TYR A 22 -3.93 5.93 -7.53
C TYR A 22 -4.90 6.62 -8.47
N TYR A 23 -6.12 6.83 -7.98
CA TYR A 23 -7.22 7.35 -8.76
C TYR A 23 -8.03 8.38 -7.97
N ARG A 24 -8.78 9.17 -8.73
CA ARG A 24 -9.91 9.97 -8.23
C ARG A 24 -11.19 9.55 -8.93
N VAL A 25 -12.32 9.76 -8.27
CA VAL A 25 -13.64 9.57 -8.89
C VAL A 25 -13.88 10.65 -9.95
N THR A 26 -14.49 10.25 -11.05
CA THR A 26 -14.91 11.12 -12.14
C THR A 26 -16.16 10.55 -12.82
N GLY A 27 -16.92 11.40 -13.51
CA GLY A 27 -18.09 10.97 -14.27
C GLY A 27 -19.31 10.58 -13.43
N VAL A 28 -19.27 10.80 -12.10
CA VAL A 28 -20.41 10.66 -11.18
C VAL A 28 -21.06 12.01 -10.97
N ALA A 29 -22.39 12.07 -10.96
CA ALA A 29 -23.13 13.32 -10.74
C ALA A 29 -22.89 13.85 -9.31
N ALA A 30 -23.03 15.17 -9.12
CA ALA A 30 -22.73 15.81 -7.83
C ALA A 30 -23.68 15.39 -6.69
N ASP A 31 -24.87 14.89 -7.03
CA ASP A 31 -25.90 14.37 -6.13
C ASP A 31 -25.97 12.83 -6.12
N ASP A 32 -24.93 12.16 -6.66
CA ASP A 32 -24.82 10.71 -6.77
C ASP A 32 -23.50 10.22 -6.18
N THR A 33 -23.34 8.90 -6.05
CA THR A 33 -22.15 8.26 -5.48
C THR A 33 -21.61 7.15 -6.38
N LEU A 34 -20.32 6.82 -6.19
CA LEU A 34 -19.75 5.59 -6.76
C LEU A 34 -19.89 4.47 -5.74
N ASN A 35 -20.73 3.49 -6.06
CA ASN A 35 -20.98 2.35 -5.18
C ASN A 35 -19.72 1.50 -5.03
N VAL A 36 -19.51 1.03 -3.80
CA VAL A 36 -18.46 0.11 -3.39
C VAL A 36 -19.08 -1.27 -3.21
N ARG A 37 -18.58 -2.24 -3.97
CA ARG A 37 -19.22 -3.54 -4.17
C ARG A 37 -18.45 -4.68 -3.50
N ALA A 38 -19.18 -5.69 -3.02
CA ALA A 38 -18.58 -6.88 -2.42
C ALA A 38 -17.83 -7.75 -3.44
N GLU A 39 -18.28 -7.79 -4.68
CA GLU A 39 -17.66 -8.54 -5.79
C GLU A 39 -17.51 -7.66 -7.04
N PRO A 40 -16.67 -8.03 -8.03
CA PRO A 40 -16.48 -7.28 -9.27
C PRO A 40 -17.69 -7.44 -10.21
N SER A 41 -18.85 -6.97 -9.75
CA SER A 41 -20.12 -7.05 -10.47
C SER A 41 -21.09 -5.96 -9.98
N ALA A 42 -21.76 -5.32 -10.93
CA ALA A 42 -22.78 -4.30 -10.67
C ALA A 42 -24.03 -4.87 -9.98
N SER A 43 -24.24 -6.18 -10.05
CA SER A 43 -25.35 -6.86 -9.37
C SER A 43 -24.98 -7.39 -7.98
N SER A 44 -23.73 -7.25 -7.56
CA SER A 44 -23.30 -7.70 -6.24
C SER A 44 -23.75 -6.72 -5.15
N ALA A 45 -23.66 -7.18 -3.90
CA ALA A 45 -24.04 -6.38 -2.74
C ALA A 45 -23.30 -5.04 -2.73
N ASP A 46 -24.06 -3.98 -2.52
CA ASP A 46 -23.56 -2.65 -2.24
C ASP A 46 -23.19 -2.55 -0.76
N ILE A 47 -21.93 -2.23 -0.46
CA ILE A 47 -21.35 -2.24 0.88
C ILE A 47 -20.74 -0.87 1.25
N GLY A 48 -21.03 0.16 0.46
CA GLY A 48 -20.63 1.53 0.76
C GLY A 48 -20.59 2.42 -0.47
N ASP A 49 -20.20 3.67 -0.25
CA ASP A 49 -20.23 4.69 -1.29
C ASP A 49 -18.98 5.57 -1.22
N LEU A 50 -18.47 5.94 -2.39
CA LEU A 50 -17.47 6.99 -2.54
C LEU A 50 -18.15 8.26 -3.08
N PRO A 51 -17.83 9.44 -2.53
CA PRO A 51 -18.34 10.69 -3.06
C PRO A 51 -17.84 10.95 -4.49
N PRO A 52 -18.56 11.77 -5.28
CA PRO A 52 -18.25 12.00 -6.70
C PRO A 52 -16.90 12.70 -6.92
N ASN A 53 -16.31 13.25 -5.87
CA ASN A 53 -15.01 13.91 -5.84
C ASN A 53 -13.98 13.21 -4.94
N ALA A 54 -14.18 11.92 -4.62
CA ALA A 54 -13.20 11.17 -3.84
C ALA A 54 -11.83 11.13 -4.55
N GLU A 55 -10.77 11.26 -3.78
CA GLU A 55 -9.38 11.28 -4.24
C GLU A 55 -8.54 10.28 -3.42
N GLY A 56 -7.32 9.99 -3.88
CA GLY A 56 -6.40 9.10 -3.17
C GLY A 56 -6.86 7.64 -3.15
N ILE A 57 -7.61 7.21 -4.16
CA ILE A 57 -8.12 5.85 -4.24
C ILE A 57 -7.02 4.90 -4.67
N GLU A 58 -6.57 4.06 -3.75
CA GLU A 58 -5.56 3.04 -3.98
C GLU A 58 -6.18 1.76 -4.52
N VAL A 59 -6.05 1.55 -5.84
CA VAL A 59 -6.44 0.29 -6.50
C VAL A 59 -5.26 -0.67 -6.44
N ILE A 60 -5.46 -1.77 -5.72
CA ILE A 60 -4.45 -2.80 -5.43
C ILE A 60 -4.24 -3.70 -6.65
N VAL A 61 -5.33 -4.15 -7.26
CA VAL A 61 -5.38 -5.03 -8.43
C VAL A 61 -6.68 -4.80 -9.20
N THR A 62 -6.70 -5.17 -10.46
CA THR A 62 -7.94 -5.25 -11.25
C THR A 62 -8.39 -6.69 -11.41
N ASP A 63 -9.67 -6.87 -11.72
CA ASP A 63 -10.18 -8.17 -12.19
C ASP A 63 -9.63 -8.51 -13.59
N ALA A 64 -10.03 -9.66 -14.12
CA ALA A 64 -9.55 -10.12 -15.43
C ALA A 64 -10.01 -9.24 -16.60
N SER A 65 -11.16 -8.57 -16.48
CA SER A 65 -11.64 -7.64 -17.51
C SER A 65 -10.92 -6.29 -17.46
N GLY A 66 -10.46 -5.88 -16.27
CA GLY A 66 -9.95 -4.54 -16.02
C GLY A 66 -11.06 -3.53 -15.71
N ASP A 67 -12.32 -3.96 -15.68
CA ASP A 67 -13.48 -3.09 -15.42
C ASP A 67 -13.67 -2.83 -13.92
N TRP A 68 -13.09 -3.66 -13.06
CA TRP A 68 -13.23 -3.56 -11.60
C TRP A 68 -11.87 -3.44 -10.91
N GLY A 69 -11.74 -2.42 -10.06
CA GLY A 69 -10.58 -2.19 -9.21
C GLY A 69 -10.84 -2.64 -7.78
N ARG A 70 -9.95 -3.46 -7.23
CA ARG A 70 -10.00 -3.89 -5.82
C ARG A 70 -9.28 -2.87 -4.95
N ILE A 71 -9.94 -2.43 -3.89
CA ILE A 71 -9.45 -1.43 -2.92
C ILE A 71 -9.38 -2.03 -1.51
N VAL A 72 -8.56 -1.43 -0.64
CA VAL A 72 -8.71 -1.65 0.81
C VAL A 72 -9.99 -0.95 1.25
N TRP A 73 -10.90 -1.67 1.88
CA TRP A 73 -12.13 -1.12 2.48
C TRP A 73 -12.18 -1.57 3.94
N GLN A 74 -12.86 -0.87 4.84
CA GLN A 74 -13.08 -1.28 6.27
C GLN A 74 -12.97 -2.80 6.49
N GLU A 75 -12.22 -3.32 7.46
CA GLU A 75 -11.96 -4.76 7.73
C GLU A 75 -11.59 -5.75 6.58
N GLY A 76 -11.63 -5.37 5.29
CA GLY A 76 -11.34 -6.28 4.18
C GLY A 76 -11.00 -5.58 2.87
N ASN A 77 -11.53 -6.09 1.76
CA ASN A 77 -11.42 -5.48 0.45
C ASN A 77 -12.80 -5.32 -0.21
N ALA A 78 -12.87 -4.40 -1.17
CA ALA A 78 -14.07 -4.18 -1.97
C ALA A 78 -13.70 -3.86 -3.42
N TRP A 79 -14.71 -3.75 -4.28
CA TRP A 79 -14.57 -3.52 -5.71
C TRP A 79 -15.31 -2.25 -6.13
N ILE A 80 -14.68 -1.47 -7.00
CA ILE A 80 -15.27 -0.27 -7.60
C ILE A 80 -15.11 -0.33 -9.11
N SER A 81 -16.04 0.28 -9.84
CA SER A 81 -15.97 0.32 -11.31
C SER A 81 -14.86 1.28 -11.76
N MET A 82 -13.94 0.77 -12.56
CA MET A 82 -12.85 1.55 -13.16
C MET A 82 -13.35 2.60 -14.15
N HIS A 83 -14.58 2.46 -14.66
CA HIS A 83 -15.20 3.42 -15.58
C HIS A 83 -15.34 4.82 -14.97
N PHE A 84 -15.54 4.90 -13.65
CA PHE A 84 -15.72 6.14 -12.91
C PHE A 84 -14.42 6.63 -12.25
N LEU A 85 -13.27 6.14 -12.71
CA LEU A 85 -11.97 6.51 -12.15
C LEU A 85 -11.08 7.15 -13.20
N ALA A 86 -10.37 8.20 -12.79
CA ALA A 86 -9.27 8.78 -13.56
C ALA A 86 -7.96 8.66 -12.77
N PRO A 87 -6.83 8.33 -13.43
CA PRO A 87 -5.54 8.31 -12.77
C PRO A 87 -5.25 9.63 -12.06
N GLN A 88 -4.68 9.54 -10.85
CA GLN A 88 -4.32 10.66 -10.01
C GLN A 88 -2.86 10.51 -9.58
N ASP A 89 -2.06 11.54 -9.83
CA ASP A 89 -0.74 11.65 -9.21
C ASP A 89 -0.90 12.16 -7.78
N LEU A 90 -0.29 11.46 -6.83
CA LEU A 90 -0.27 11.85 -5.42
C LEU A 90 1.08 12.45 -5.05
N PRO A 91 1.12 13.33 -4.04
CA PRO A 91 2.38 13.77 -3.45
C PRO A 91 3.17 12.55 -2.99
N ALA A 92 4.44 12.45 -3.40
CA ALA A 92 5.31 11.34 -3.05
C ALA A 92 6.15 11.64 -1.80
N ILE A 93 6.65 10.58 -1.16
CA ILE A 93 7.67 10.67 -0.11
C ILE A 93 9.02 10.92 -0.78
N ALA A 94 9.53 12.14 -0.65
CA ALA A 94 10.74 12.61 -1.33
C ALA A 94 10.69 12.29 -2.85
N ASP A 95 11.77 11.76 -3.41
CA ASP A 95 11.87 11.42 -4.84
C ASP A 95 11.55 9.93 -5.11
N THR A 96 10.66 9.32 -4.33
CA THR A 96 10.31 7.89 -4.45
C THR A 96 8.93 7.69 -5.08
N ALA A 97 8.57 6.43 -5.37
CA ALA A 97 7.24 6.07 -5.87
C ALA A 97 6.21 5.81 -4.74
N LEU A 98 6.56 6.05 -3.47
CA LEU A 98 5.63 5.87 -2.35
C LEU A 98 4.77 7.13 -2.17
N PRO A 99 3.45 7.01 -2.00
CA PRO A 99 2.61 8.16 -1.70
C PRO A 99 2.88 8.69 -0.28
N ALA A 100 2.77 10.00 -0.10
CA ALA A 100 2.62 10.61 1.21
C ALA A 100 1.25 10.22 1.80
N GLY A 101 1.16 10.03 3.11
CA GLY A 101 -0.04 9.56 3.79
C GLY A 101 -0.08 8.04 4.02
N LEU A 102 0.94 7.30 3.55
CA LEU A 102 1.00 5.85 3.72
C LEU A 102 0.95 5.46 5.21
N GLN A 103 0.04 4.55 5.55
CA GLN A 103 -0.07 3.98 6.89
C GLN A 103 0.39 2.54 6.85
N CYS A 104 1.35 2.22 7.71
CA CYS A 104 1.91 0.90 7.85
C CYS A 104 1.66 0.35 9.26
N GLY A 105 1.54 -0.96 9.39
CA GLY A 105 1.43 -1.59 10.70
C GLY A 105 1.64 -3.08 10.69
N GLY A 106 1.82 -3.63 11.89
CA GLY A 106 1.85 -5.06 12.14
C GLY A 106 0.92 -5.42 13.30
N THR A 107 0.41 -6.65 13.28
CA THR A 107 -0.50 -7.20 14.28
C THR A 107 0.24 -7.94 15.38
N GLU A 108 1.34 -8.61 15.07
CA GLU A 108 2.14 -9.32 16.07
C GLU A 108 3.65 -9.05 15.90
N PRO A 109 4.24 -8.19 16.75
CA PRO A 109 3.58 -7.34 17.76
C PRO A 109 2.70 -6.25 17.12
N PHE A 110 1.78 -5.66 17.89
CA PHE A 110 0.99 -4.50 17.44
C PHE A 110 1.84 -3.23 17.39
N TRP A 111 2.01 -2.67 16.20
CA TRP A 111 2.72 -1.41 15.97
C TRP A 111 2.19 -0.69 14.72
N GLY A 112 2.43 0.62 14.63
CA GLY A 112 2.06 1.45 13.48
C GLY A 112 3.16 2.44 13.11
N LEU A 113 3.19 2.80 11.83
CA LEU A 113 4.01 3.87 11.26
C LEU A 113 3.18 4.67 10.25
N ASN A 114 2.85 5.91 10.58
CA ASN A 114 2.14 6.83 9.69
C ASN A 114 3.15 7.76 9.02
N LEU A 115 3.20 7.79 7.69
CA LEU A 115 4.15 8.58 6.91
C LEU A 115 3.45 9.78 6.27
N SER A 116 3.90 11.00 6.53
CA SER A 116 3.27 12.25 6.06
C SER A 116 4.09 13.01 5.00
N GLY A 117 5.00 12.31 4.30
CA GLY A 117 5.87 12.89 3.27
C GLY A 117 7.27 13.21 3.77
N THR A 118 7.41 14.10 4.76
CA THR A 118 8.72 14.48 5.34
C THR A 118 8.89 14.08 6.79
N SER A 119 7.85 13.55 7.41
CA SER A 119 7.89 13.03 8.78
C SER A 119 7.11 11.72 8.88
N GLY A 120 7.24 11.07 10.03
CA GLY A 120 6.43 9.93 10.36
C GLY A 120 6.22 9.80 11.85
N VAL A 121 5.14 9.11 12.23
CA VAL A 121 4.82 8.81 13.62
C VAL A 121 4.84 7.31 13.80
N TYR A 122 5.77 6.80 14.60
CA TYR A 122 5.79 5.41 15.02
C TYR A 122 5.07 5.26 16.37
N SER A 123 4.25 4.22 16.51
CA SER A 123 3.64 3.85 17.77
C SER A 123 3.58 2.34 17.99
N ASP A 124 3.53 1.89 19.25
CA ASP A 124 3.28 0.48 19.58
C ASP A 124 2.49 0.27 20.87
N ILE A 125 2.03 -0.97 21.08
CA ILE A 125 1.24 -1.36 22.25
C ILE A 125 2.00 -1.25 23.58
N SER A 126 3.34 -1.19 23.54
CA SER A 126 4.16 -0.94 24.73
C SER A 126 4.15 0.53 25.17
N GLY A 127 3.44 1.40 24.43
CA GLY A 127 3.31 2.83 24.72
C GLY A 127 4.40 3.68 24.09
N THR A 128 5.22 3.13 23.21
CA THR A 128 6.20 3.93 22.45
C THR A 128 5.45 4.84 21.49
N ASN A 129 5.82 6.12 21.43
CA ASN A 129 5.31 7.08 20.47
C ASN A 129 6.45 8.02 20.04
N LEU A 130 6.85 7.96 18.78
CA LEU A 130 8.00 8.67 18.25
C LEU A 130 7.59 9.54 17.06
N SER A 131 7.79 10.85 17.18
CA SER A 131 7.77 11.79 16.05
C SER A 131 9.14 11.79 15.37
N LEU A 132 9.20 11.26 14.16
CA LEU A 132 10.41 11.04 13.38
C LEU A 132 10.43 11.99 12.18
N ASN A 133 11.61 12.49 11.84
CA ASN A 133 11.82 13.24 10.60
C ASN A 133 12.46 12.34 9.56
N LEU A 134 11.99 12.42 8.31
CA LEU A 134 12.62 11.75 7.18
C LEU A 134 14.01 12.37 6.97
N THR A 135 15.05 11.55 7.09
CA THR A 135 16.43 11.95 6.84
C THR A 135 16.93 11.44 5.50
N ASN A 136 16.39 10.32 5.02
CA ASN A 136 16.77 9.75 3.76
C ASN A 136 15.66 8.90 3.15
N ALA A 137 15.57 8.92 1.83
CA ALA A 137 14.76 8.01 1.05
C ALA A 137 15.59 7.54 -0.15
N ARG A 138 15.58 6.23 -0.43
CA ARG A 138 16.37 5.61 -1.51
C ARG A 138 15.57 4.51 -2.17
N VAL A 139 15.62 4.47 -3.49
CA VAL A 139 15.29 3.26 -4.25
C VAL A 139 16.53 2.36 -4.27
N ALA A 140 16.34 1.04 -4.20
CA ALA A 140 17.44 0.10 -4.36
C ALA A 140 18.19 0.31 -5.68
N GLU A 141 19.53 0.25 -5.61
CA GLU A 141 20.38 0.53 -6.76
C GLU A 141 20.09 -0.41 -7.94
N GLY A 142 20.03 0.17 -9.14
CA GLY A 142 19.74 -0.58 -10.38
C GLY A 142 18.27 -0.88 -10.61
N LEU A 143 17.36 -0.44 -9.73
CA LEU A 143 15.91 -0.61 -9.89
C LEU A 143 15.21 0.74 -10.09
N ALA A 144 14.09 0.72 -10.81
CA ALA A 144 13.40 1.95 -11.23
C ALA A 144 12.66 2.64 -10.08
N GLN A 145 11.95 1.88 -9.24
CA GLN A 145 11.01 2.44 -8.26
C GLN A 145 11.01 1.71 -6.90
N PHE A 146 11.30 0.41 -6.87
CA PHE A 146 11.21 -0.41 -5.64
C PHE A 146 12.31 -1.47 -5.57
N PRO A 147 12.62 -2.00 -4.37
CA PRO A 147 12.12 -1.56 -3.06
C PRO A 147 12.63 -0.16 -2.68
N VAL A 148 11.88 0.51 -1.79
CA VAL A 148 12.24 1.83 -1.25
C VAL A 148 12.67 1.68 0.21
N ALA A 149 13.85 2.18 0.53
CA ALA A 149 14.35 2.32 1.89
C ALA A 149 14.11 3.75 2.40
N LEU A 150 13.44 3.88 3.55
CA LEU A 150 13.21 5.13 4.27
C LEU A 150 13.98 5.12 5.58
N SER A 151 14.81 6.15 5.79
CA SER A 151 15.46 6.43 7.08
C SER A 151 14.75 7.60 7.74
N LEU A 152 14.22 7.36 8.93
CA LEU A 152 13.62 8.40 9.77
C LEU A 152 14.32 8.42 11.13
N SER A 153 14.45 9.59 11.74
CA SER A 153 15.09 9.70 13.05
C SER A 153 14.57 10.86 13.88
N THR A 154 14.79 10.74 15.18
CA THR A 154 14.64 11.79 16.18
C THR A 154 15.75 11.64 17.22
N THR A 155 15.80 12.53 18.20
CA THR A 155 16.81 12.45 19.26
C THR A 155 16.69 11.12 20.02
N GLY A 156 17.70 10.26 19.91
CA GLY A 156 17.77 8.99 20.64
C GLY A 156 16.99 7.81 20.03
N ALA A 157 16.39 7.99 18.84
CA ALA A 157 15.71 6.90 18.14
C ALA A 157 15.81 7.02 16.61
N GLY A 158 15.81 5.89 15.92
CA GLY A 158 15.89 5.80 14.48
C GLY A 158 15.06 4.64 13.92
N VAL A 159 14.58 4.80 12.70
CA VAL A 159 13.81 3.82 11.94
C VAL A 159 14.44 3.68 10.56
N LEU A 160 14.73 2.45 10.16
CA LEU A 160 15.02 2.08 8.78
C LEU A 160 13.92 1.14 8.30
N ALA A 161 13.04 1.64 7.43
CA ALA A 161 11.96 0.88 6.81
C ALA A 161 12.30 0.56 5.36
N THR A 162 12.02 -0.65 4.90
CA THR A 162 12.06 -1.03 3.48
C THR A 162 10.67 -1.45 3.05
N ILE A 163 10.15 -0.80 2.00
CA ILE A 163 8.78 -0.97 1.49
C ILE A 163 8.84 -1.43 0.04
N GLN A 164 7.99 -2.38 -0.33
CA GLN A 164 7.87 -2.87 -1.71
C GLN A 164 6.43 -3.29 -2.03
N PRO A 165 6.01 -3.19 -3.31
CA PRO A 165 4.73 -3.71 -3.77
C PRO A 165 4.70 -5.21 -3.55
N ALA A 166 3.78 -5.67 -2.71
CA ALA A 166 3.49 -7.07 -2.50
C ALA A 166 2.12 -7.19 -1.85
N LEU A 167 1.33 -8.19 -2.28
CA LEU A 167 0.08 -8.49 -1.60
C LEU A 167 0.43 -9.00 -0.19
N CYS A 168 0.07 -8.20 0.80
CA CYS A 168 0.41 -8.40 2.20
C CYS A 168 -0.87 -8.58 3.00
N GLY A 169 -0.88 -9.59 3.87
CA GLY A 169 -1.96 -9.81 4.83
C GLY A 169 -1.45 -9.59 6.25
N ASP A 170 -2.32 -9.11 7.13
CA ASP A 170 -2.00 -8.87 8.54
C ASP A 170 -2.20 -10.13 9.42
N GLY A 171 -2.61 -11.25 8.82
CA GLY A 171 -2.85 -12.53 9.49
C GLY A 171 -4.07 -12.57 10.41
N MET A 172 -4.85 -11.49 10.49
CA MET A 172 -5.98 -11.32 11.40
C MET A 172 -7.28 -10.92 10.69
N SER A 173 -7.18 -10.31 9.51
CA SER A 173 -8.31 -9.87 8.69
C SER A 173 -8.24 -10.45 7.27
N ASP A 174 -9.39 -10.43 6.58
CA ASP A 174 -9.49 -10.77 5.16
C ASP A 174 -9.13 -9.56 4.28
N ARG A 175 -8.03 -8.88 4.62
CA ARG A 175 -7.56 -7.69 3.95
C ARG A 175 -6.22 -7.94 3.29
N ASP A 176 -6.21 -7.78 1.98
CA ASP A 176 -5.01 -7.61 1.18
C ASP A 176 -4.61 -6.14 1.16
N TYR A 177 -3.34 -5.88 1.47
CA TYR A 177 -2.68 -4.59 1.37
C TYR A 177 -1.72 -4.60 0.15
N PRO A 178 -1.50 -3.47 -0.52
CA PRO A 178 -0.66 -3.43 -1.73
C PRO A 178 0.84 -3.41 -1.45
N TYR A 179 1.25 -3.12 -0.21
CA TYR A 179 2.66 -3.05 0.17
C TYR A 179 2.98 -3.95 1.34
N SER A 180 4.17 -4.55 1.26
CA SER A 180 4.86 -5.15 2.41
C SER A 180 5.96 -4.22 2.90
N LEU A 181 6.21 -4.26 4.21
CA LEU A 181 7.24 -3.48 4.88
C LEU A 181 8.04 -4.37 5.85
N THR A 182 9.35 -4.15 5.87
CA THR A 182 10.23 -4.55 6.99
C THR A 182 10.86 -3.32 7.62
N LEU A 183 11.02 -3.31 8.94
CA LEU A 183 11.41 -2.14 9.70
C LEU A 183 12.39 -2.51 10.81
N PHE A 184 13.53 -1.81 10.85
CA PHE A 184 14.45 -1.81 11.96
C PHE A 184 14.23 -0.56 12.81
N LEU A 185 13.78 -0.75 14.05
CA LEU A 185 13.62 0.29 15.05
C LEU A 185 14.80 0.25 16.00
N GLU A 186 15.52 1.36 16.14
CA GLU A 186 16.58 1.55 17.12
C GLU A 186 16.15 2.59 18.14
N THR A 187 16.17 2.24 19.42
CA THR A 187 15.90 3.15 20.53
C THR A 187 16.90 2.92 21.65
N GLY A 188 16.89 3.75 22.69
CA GLY A 188 17.65 3.50 23.91
C GLY A 188 17.32 2.17 24.62
N GLN A 189 16.17 1.55 24.33
CA GLN A 189 15.75 0.25 24.87
C GLN A 189 16.31 -0.94 24.06
N GLY A 190 16.88 -0.71 22.88
CA GLY A 190 17.43 -1.73 22.00
C GLY A 190 16.95 -1.64 20.56
N ARG A 191 17.27 -2.69 19.79
CA ARG A 191 16.90 -2.83 18.38
C ARG A 191 15.77 -3.85 18.21
N ARG A 192 14.82 -3.52 17.35
CA ARG A 192 13.71 -4.41 16.97
C ARG A 192 13.65 -4.52 15.46
N PHE A 193 13.35 -5.72 14.96
CA PHE A 193 13.09 -5.98 13.56
C PHE A 193 11.63 -6.41 13.42
N LEU A 194 10.85 -5.63 12.68
CA LEU A 194 9.40 -5.74 12.55
C LEU A 194 9.04 -5.94 11.08
N ALA A 195 7.94 -6.66 10.85
CA ALA A 195 7.32 -6.78 9.54
C ALA A 195 5.87 -6.30 9.63
N GLY A 196 5.34 -5.84 8.51
CA GLY A 196 3.98 -5.33 8.43
C GLY A 196 3.53 -5.05 7.00
N CYS A 197 2.31 -4.58 6.88
CA CYS A 197 1.69 -4.19 5.62
C CYS A 197 1.47 -2.68 5.59
N CYS A 198 1.37 -2.09 4.40
CA CYS A 198 1.00 -0.69 4.24
C CYS A 198 -0.08 -0.49 3.19
N SER A 199 -0.90 0.53 3.40
CA SER A 199 -1.87 1.05 2.43
C SER A 199 -1.99 2.56 2.57
N LEU A 200 -2.40 3.22 1.49
CA LEU A 200 -2.91 4.57 1.57
C LEU A 200 -4.36 4.50 2.06
N PRO A 201 -4.69 5.11 3.22
CA PRO A 201 -6.07 5.12 3.69
C PRO A 201 -6.90 5.89 2.67
N LEU A 202 -8.02 5.30 2.25
CA LEU A 202 -9.10 6.08 1.69
C LEU A 202 -9.53 7.04 2.79
N GLU A 203 -9.33 8.35 2.60
CA GLU A 203 -10.08 9.36 3.34
C GLU A 203 -11.53 9.25 2.86
N ALA A 204 -12.18 8.17 3.29
CA ALA A 204 -13.52 7.80 2.92
C ALA A 204 -14.46 8.81 3.57
N GLY A 205 -14.81 9.86 2.82
CA GLY A 205 -16.00 10.67 3.04
C GLY A 205 -16.24 11.13 4.47
N SER A 206 -15.24 11.68 5.17
CA SER A 206 -15.51 12.41 6.40
C SER A 206 -16.06 13.80 6.11
N ASN A 207 -17.35 13.86 5.79
CA ASN A 207 -18.23 14.95 6.20
C ASN A 207 -19.29 14.38 7.14
#